data_AF-A0A3N5XA90-F1
#
_entry.id   AF-A0A3N5XA90-F1
#
_cell.length_a   1.000
_cell.length_b   1.000
_cell.length_c   1.000
_cell.angle_alpha   90.00
_cell.angle_beta   90.00
_cell.angle_gamma   90.00
#
_symmetry.space_group_name_H-M   'P 1'
#
loop_
_entity.id
_entity.type
_entity.pdbx_description
1 polymer ?
#
loop_
_entity_poly.entity_id
_entity_poly.type
_entity_poly.pdbx_seq_one_letter_code
_entity_poly.pdbx_strand_id
1 'polypeptide(L)'
;MPRRRFWSVFPASTREATDAIVANLLLHWFPARMRVASLAWTPSLWLGTISWVLFLLLLLSGLPLMVFYIPSTREAYQSIKDIEHVVSFGWWLRAAHRIAAHLMVMVVTLHLARVFLTGSYRNRDDEGTGQQHREWNWVIGVALLLGTLLLSFTGYLLPWDQLAYWAVTVSMNIVGSAPLVGATVREWLIGGRDIGQAALMRFYLLHIVVLPLAVAVLFGYHMWRVRQDGGLAHGDGSDERAEVPAIPPVVRRIAVVTVATVLA
;
A
#
# COMPACT_ATOMS: atom_id res chain seq x y z
N MET A 1 -5.53 -29.42 30.19
CA MET A 1 -6.03 -28.02 30.17
C MET A 1 -7.03 -27.87 29.03
N PRO A 2 -8.09 -27.05 29.19
CA PRO A 2 -9.10 -26.87 28.14
C PRO A 2 -8.52 -26.10 26.94
N ARG A 3 -8.68 -26.64 25.72
CA ARG A 3 -8.34 -25.93 24.48
C ARG A 3 -9.26 -24.71 24.31
N ARG A 4 -8.73 -23.50 24.47
CA ARG A 4 -9.45 -22.27 24.10
C ARG A 4 -9.59 -22.24 22.57
N ARG A 5 -10.79 -22.57 22.07
CA ARG A 5 -11.10 -22.58 20.63
C ARG A 5 -11.34 -21.19 20.04
N PHE A 6 -11.43 -20.16 20.87
CA PHE A 6 -11.64 -18.77 20.47
C PHE A 6 -10.44 -17.90 20.80
N TRP A 7 -10.22 -16.91 19.94
CA TRP A 7 -9.09 -15.98 19.90
C TRP A 7 -8.59 -15.51 21.29
N SER A 8 -7.35 -15.87 21.62
CA SER A 8 -6.59 -15.24 22.70
C SER A 8 -5.92 -13.97 22.16
N VAL A 9 -6.31 -12.79 22.67
CA VAL A 9 -5.68 -11.50 22.32
C VAL A 9 -4.17 -11.51 22.59
N PHE A 10 -3.74 -12.28 23.59
CA PHE A 10 -2.36 -12.48 23.99
C PHE A 10 -2.08 -13.99 24.10
N PRO A 11 -1.67 -14.67 23.01
CA PRO A 11 -1.29 -16.08 23.08
C PRO A 11 -0.03 -16.23 23.93
N ALA A 12 -0.11 -17.05 24.99
CA ALA A 12 1.00 -17.27 25.91
C ALA A 12 2.08 -18.21 25.34
N SER A 13 1.77 -18.93 24.26
CA SER A 13 2.69 -19.83 23.59
C SER A 13 2.51 -19.86 22.07
N THR A 14 3.58 -20.26 21.38
CA THR A 14 3.59 -20.44 19.92
C THR A 14 2.56 -21.47 19.43
N ARG A 15 2.23 -22.48 20.24
CA ARG A 15 1.19 -23.47 19.92
C ARG A 15 -0.21 -22.82 19.96
N GLU A 16 -0.49 -22.03 20.99
CA GLU A 16 -1.76 -21.29 21.13
C GLU A 16 -1.94 -20.27 19.99
N ALA A 17 -0.88 -19.57 19.59
CA ALA A 17 -0.90 -18.67 18.43
C ALA A 17 -1.22 -19.42 17.12
N THR A 18 -0.59 -20.59 16.89
CA THR A 18 -0.88 -21.42 15.70
C THR A 18 -2.31 -21.97 15.72
N ASP A 19 -2.77 -22.51 16.85
CA ASP A 19 -4.14 -23.04 17.00
C ASP A 19 -5.19 -21.93 16.74
N ALA A 20 -4.95 -20.71 17.24
CA ALA A 20 -5.81 -19.55 17.00
C ALA A 20 -5.83 -19.12 15.53
N ILE A 21 -4.68 -19.18 14.83
CA ILE A 21 -4.59 -18.90 13.39
C ILE A 21 -5.35 -19.95 12.59
N VAL A 22 -5.12 -21.25 12.84
CA VAL A 22 -5.83 -22.34 12.15
C VAL A 22 -7.35 -22.26 12.36
N ALA A 23 -7.79 -21.87 13.56
CA ALA A 23 -9.21 -21.71 13.88
C ALA A 23 -9.88 -20.45 13.28
N ASN A 24 -9.13 -19.50 12.71
CA ASN A 24 -9.68 -18.23 12.22
C ASN A 24 -9.07 -17.79 10.88
N LEU A 25 -9.91 -17.72 9.85
CA LEU A 25 -9.52 -17.28 8.51
C LEU A 25 -8.89 -15.88 8.48
N LEU A 26 -9.37 -14.95 9.31
CA LEU A 26 -8.81 -13.58 9.38
C LEU A 26 -7.40 -13.56 9.99
N LEU A 27 -7.10 -14.50 10.89
CA LEU A 27 -5.78 -14.59 11.53
C LEU A 27 -4.73 -15.26 10.62
N HIS A 28 -5.12 -15.91 9.54
CA HIS A 28 -4.17 -16.38 8.51
C HIS A 28 -3.41 -15.22 7.83
N TRP A 29 -3.89 -13.98 7.92
CA TRP A 29 -3.15 -12.82 7.45
C TRP A 29 -1.87 -12.53 8.25
N PHE A 30 -1.82 -12.95 9.52
CA PHE A 30 -0.67 -12.75 10.39
C PHE A 30 0.21 -14.01 10.45
N PRO A 31 1.55 -13.87 10.54
CA PRO A 31 2.40 -15.01 10.83
C PRO A 31 2.19 -15.49 12.27
N ALA A 32 2.36 -16.78 12.56
CA ALA A 32 2.28 -17.30 13.93
C ALA A 32 3.47 -16.86 14.80
N ARG A 33 4.61 -16.57 14.17
CA ARG A 33 5.91 -16.28 14.79
C ARG A 33 6.58 -15.12 14.09
N MET A 34 7.37 -14.34 14.82
CA MET A 34 8.26 -13.32 14.25
C MET A 34 9.63 -13.42 14.92
N ARG A 35 10.70 -13.25 14.13
CA ARG A 35 12.07 -13.08 14.66
C ARG A 35 12.14 -11.70 15.32
N VAL A 36 12.60 -11.63 16.58
CA VAL A 36 12.73 -10.34 17.31
C VAL A 36 13.66 -9.38 16.56
N ALA A 37 14.70 -9.91 15.91
CA ALA A 37 15.59 -9.17 15.02
C ALA A 37 14.86 -8.34 13.96
N SER A 38 13.82 -8.90 13.33
CA SER A 38 13.05 -8.23 12.26
C SER A 38 12.16 -7.09 12.78
N LEU A 39 11.92 -7.00 14.09
CA LEU A 39 11.15 -5.92 14.73
C LEU A 39 12.01 -4.69 15.05
N ALA A 40 13.35 -4.82 14.98
CA ALA A 40 14.24 -3.68 15.13
C ALA A 40 13.99 -2.64 14.03
N TRP A 41 14.30 -1.37 14.31
CA TRP A 41 14.14 -0.30 13.32
C TRP A 41 15.10 -0.46 12.14
N THR A 42 16.36 -0.80 12.41
CA THR A 42 17.45 -0.78 11.41
C THR A 42 17.32 -1.79 10.27
N PRO A 43 16.83 -3.04 10.44
CA PRO A 43 16.75 -3.98 9.32
C PRO A 43 15.68 -3.57 8.30
N SER A 44 14.45 -3.26 8.72
CA SER A 44 13.32 -3.02 7.82
C SER A 44 13.02 -1.55 7.55
N LEU A 45 13.46 -0.65 8.44
CA LEU A 45 13.02 0.76 8.55
C LEU A 45 11.49 0.93 8.61
N TRP A 46 10.75 -0.17 8.86
CA TRP A 46 9.28 -0.28 8.82
C TRP A 46 8.62 0.25 7.53
N LEU A 47 9.37 0.50 6.46
CA LEU A 47 8.89 1.20 5.25
C LEU A 47 7.72 0.47 4.57
N GLY A 48 7.74 -0.86 4.52
CA GLY A 48 6.63 -1.66 3.96
C GLY A 48 5.36 -1.66 4.83
N THR A 49 5.48 -1.41 6.14
CA THR A 49 4.34 -1.23 7.03
C THR A 49 3.80 0.20 6.95
N ILE A 50 4.70 1.19 6.82
CA ILE A 50 4.33 2.59 6.63
C ILE A 50 3.58 2.76 5.30
N SER A 51 4.01 2.13 4.21
CA SER A 51 3.27 2.18 2.93
C SER A 51 1.88 1.54 3.02
N TRP A 52 1.71 0.44 3.77
CA TRP A 52 0.39 -0.12 4.04
C TRP A 52 -0.53 0.85 4.82
N VAL A 53 0.00 1.50 5.87
CA VAL A 53 -0.76 2.50 6.64
C VAL A 53 -1.12 3.71 5.77
N LEU A 54 -0.21 4.15 4.90
CA LEU A 54 -0.47 5.23 3.93
C LEU A 54 -1.52 4.82 2.89
N PHE A 55 -1.52 3.56 2.42
CA PHE A 55 -2.56 3.04 1.54
C PHE A 55 -3.94 3.05 2.20
N LEU A 56 -4.04 2.61 3.47
CA LEU A 56 -5.28 2.70 4.23
C LEU A 56 -5.72 4.15 4.44
N LEU A 57 -4.79 5.06 4.75
CA LEU A 57 -5.09 6.50 4.88
C LEU A 57 -5.59 7.10 3.56
N LEU A 58 -5.04 6.69 2.42
CA LEU A 58 -5.51 7.08 1.08
C LEU A 58 -6.93 6.58 0.81
N LEU A 59 -7.27 5.34 1.16
CA LEU A 59 -8.65 4.84 1.04
C LEU A 59 -9.62 5.60 1.95
N LEU A 60 -9.26 5.78 3.23
CA LEU A 60 -10.10 6.46 4.23
C LEU A 60 -10.33 7.95 3.90
N SER A 61 -9.36 8.61 3.26
CA SER A 61 -9.49 10.00 2.81
C SER A 61 -10.11 10.13 1.42
N GLY A 62 -9.88 9.16 0.53
CA GLY A 62 -10.38 9.17 -0.85
C GLY A 62 -11.86 8.83 -0.98
N LEU A 63 -12.36 7.88 -0.18
CA LEU A 63 -13.76 7.45 -0.23
C LEU A 63 -14.76 8.59 0.05
N PRO A 64 -14.58 9.48 1.05
CA PRO A 64 -15.49 10.61 1.21
C PRO A 64 -15.25 11.71 0.17
N LEU A 65 -14.02 11.91 -0.33
CA LEU A 65 -13.75 12.84 -1.44
C LEU A 65 -14.51 12.44 -2.72
N MET A 66 -14.66 11.14 -2.99
CA MET A 66 -15.47 10.61 -4.10
C MET A 66 -16.93 11.10 -4.05
N VAL A 67 -17.51 11.30 -2.85
CA VAL A 67 -18.91 11.69 -2.69
C VAL A 67 -19.15 13.17 -3.05
N PHE A 68 -18.15 14.03 -2.82
CA PHE A 68 -18.24 15.48 -3.09
C PHE A 68 -17.71 15.88 -4.47
N TYR A 69 -16.92 15.02 -5.10
CA TYR A 69 -16.30 15.31 -6.40
C TYR A 69 -17.26 15.02 -7.57
N ILE A 70 -17.34 15.96 -8.51
CA ILE A 70 -18.18 15.83 -9.72
C ILE A 70 -17.27 15.52 -10.93
N PRO A 71 -17.31 14.30 -11.52
CA PRO A 71 -16.46 13.92 -12.65
C PRO A 71 -16.96 14.50 -13.99
N SER A 72 -17.15 15.82 -14.06
CA SER A 72 -17.66 16.57 -15.22
C SER A 72 -16.61 17.58 -15.67
N THR A 73 -16.24 17.66 -16.94
CA THR A 73 -15.22 18.63 -17.40
C THR A 73 -15.62 20.09 -17.20
N ARG A 74 -16.90 20.36 -16.95
CA ARG A 74 -17.42 21.70 -16.63
C ARG A 74 -17.30 22.04 -15.14
N GLU A 75 -17.31 21.03 -14.27
CA GLU A 75 -17.52 21.20 -12.82
C GLU A 75 -16.42 20.57 -11.96
N ALA A 76 -15.58 19.68 -12.48
CA ALA A 76 -14.55 18.97 -11.71
C ALA A 76 -13.66 19.94 -10.91
N TYR A 77 -13.11 20.95 -11.59
CA TYR A 77 -12.30 21.99 -10.94
C TYR A 77 -13.08 22.82 -9.91
N GLN A 78 -14.38 23.08 -10.16
CA GLN A 78 -15.22 23.80 -9.20
C GLN A 78 -15.55 22.94 -7.98
N SER A 79 -15.92 21.67 -8.16
CA SER A 79 -16.15 20.72 -7.06
C SER A 79 -14.91 20.55 -6.17
N ILE A 80 -13.71 20.66 -6.75
CA ILE A 80 -12.46 20.73 -5.99
C ILE A 80 -12.35 21.99 -5.13
N LYS A 81 -12.76 23.16 -5.64
CA LYS A 81 -12.82 24.40 -4.84
C LYS A 81 -13.89 24.32 -3.76
N ASP A 82 -15.03 23.70 -4.05
CA ASP A 82 -16.12 23.53 -3.09
C ASP A 82 -15.71 22.57 -1.97
N ILE A 83 -14.96 21.49 -2.27
CA ILE A 83 -14.31 20.64 -1.26
C ILE A 83 -13.32 21.44 -0.39
N GLU A 84 -12.54 22.35 -0.96
CA GLU A 84 -11.54 23.13 -0.22
C GLU A 84 -12.17 24.25 0.64
N HIS A 85 -13.28 24.87 0.20
CA HIS A 85 -13.78 26.12 0.79
C HIS A 85 -15.23 26.08 1.31
N VAL A 86 -16.05 25.11 0.88
CA VAL A 86 -17.48 25.03 1.23
C VAL A 86 -17.78 23.81 2.10
N VAL A 87 -17.17 22.66 1.81
CA VAL A 87 -17.36 21.43 2.59
C VAL A 87 -16.63 21.53 3.93
N SER A 88 -17.37 21.40 5.03
CA SER A 88 -16.82 21.32 6.39
C SER A 88 -15.74 20.24 6.47
N PHE A 89 -14.53 20.63 6.89
CA PHE A 89 -13.34 19.76 6.99
C PHE A 89 -12.81 19.20 5.65
N GLY A 90 -13.37 19.61 4.50
CA GLY A 90 -12.99 19.13 3.18
C GLY A 90 -11.56 19.53 2.78
N TRP A 91 -11.11 20.74 3.14
CA TRP A 91 -9.71 21.18 2.98
C TRP A 91 -8.72 20.21 3.65
N TRP A 92 -9.01 19.79 4.89
CA TRP A 92 -8.15 18.87 5.64
C TRP A 92 -8.14 17.50 5.00
N LEU A 93 -9.32 16.99 4.60
CA LEU A 93 -9.44 15.69 3.96
C LEU A 93 -8.66 15.63 2.63
N ARG A 94 -8.79 16.68 1.82
CA ARG A 94 -8.08 16.85 0.55
C ARG A 94 -6.58 17.04 0.75
N ALA A 95 -6.15 17.80 1.76
CA ALA A 95 -4.75 17.95 2.11
C ALA A 95 -4.15 16.63 2.61
N ALA A 96 -4.84 15.90 3.50
CA ALA A 96 -4.44 14.61 4.02
C ALA A 96 -4.27 13.58 2.89
N HIS A 97 -5.23 13.49 1.97
CA HIS A 97 -5.15 12.60 0.80
C HIS A 97 -3.93 12.94 -0.08
N ARG A 98 -3.72 14.22 -0.40
CA ARG A 98 -2.60 14.69 -1.23
C ARG A 98 -1.23 14.44 -0.56
N ILE A 99 -1.11 14.72 0.73
CA ILE A 99 0.12 14.50 1.50
C ILE A 99 0.39 13.00 1.62
N ALA A 100 -0.62 12.19 1.93
CA ALA A 100 -0.50 10.73 1.98
C ALA A 100 -0.03 10.15 0.63
N ALA A 101 -0.49 10.68 -0.51
CA ALA A 101 -0.06 10.25 -1.83
C ALA A 101 1.44 10.53 -2.08
N HIS A 102 1.92 11.73 -1.75
CA HIS A 102 3.34 12.07 -1.86
C HIS A 102 4.22 11.22 -0.92
N LEU A 103 3.78 11.05 0.33
CA LEU A 103 4.47 10.18 1.29
C LEU A 103 4.49 8.72 0.80
N MET A 104 3.42 8.23 0.19
CA MET A 104 3.32 6.86 -0.33
C MET A 104 4.34 6.63 -1.45
N VAL A 105 4.42 7.52 -2.44
CA VAL A 105 5.42 7.43 -3.52
C VAL A 105 6.85 7.46 -2.95
N MET A 106 7.13 8.35 -2.01
CA MET A 106 8.45 8.45 -1.37
C MET A 106 8.80 7.18 -0.58
N VAL A 107 7.90 6.70 0.28
CA VAL A 107 8.13 5.53 1.15
C VAL A 107 8.28 4.24 0.34
N VAL A 108 7.45 4.02 -0.71
CA VAL A 108 7.58 2.83 -1.57
C VAL A 108 8.89 2.89 -2.38
N THR A 109 9.30 4.06 -2.85
CA THR A 109 10.60 4.25 -3.53
C THR A 109 11.77 3.96 -2.59
N LEU A 110 11.75 4.49 -1.36
CA LEU A 110 12.76 4.20 -0.34
C LEU A 110 12.77 2.72 0.07
N HIS A 111 11.59 2.08 0.14
CA HIS A 111 11.48 0.66 0.44
C HIS A 111 12.17 -0.19 -0.65
N LEU A 112 11.88 0.10 -1.93
CA LEU A 112 12.49 -0.58 -3.06
C LEU A 112 14.01 -0.37 -3.09
N ALA A 113 14.48 0.87 -2.87
CA ALA A 113 15.90 1.19 -2.78
C ALA A 113 16.59 0.44 -1.62
N ARG A 114 15.97 0.37 -0.43
CA ARG A 114 16.49 -0.38 0.72
C ARG A 114 16.58 -1.87 0.41
N VAL A 115 15.57 -2.47 -0.22
CA VAL A 115 15.57 -3.90 -0.59
C VAL A 115 16.65 -4.21 -1.63
N PHE A 116 16.87 -3.31 -2.59
CA PHE A 116 17.95 -3.41 -3.58
C PHE A 116 19.34 -3.33 -2.93
N LEU A 117 19.61 -2.26 -2.18
CA LEU A 117 20.92 -1.98 -1.58
C LEU A 117 21.35 -3.02 -0.53
N THR A 118 20.39 -3.58 0.21
CA THR A 118 20.65 -4.67 1.18
C THR A 118 20.63 -6.06 0.53
N GLY A 119 20.42 -6.18 -0.78
CA GLY A 119 20.33 -7.46 -1.48
C GLY A 119 19.18 -8.37 -1.01
N SER A 120 18.17 -7.83 -0.33
CA SER A 120 17.10 -8.63 0.30
C SER A 120 16.14 -9.28 -0.69
N TYR A 121 16.26 -8.98 -1.99
CA TYR A 121 15.55 -9.66 -3.08
C TYR A 121 16.19 -10.99 -3.47
N ARG A 122 17.46 -11.24 -3.10
CA ARG A 122 18.20 -12.44 -3.49
C ARG A 122 17.69 -13.65 -2.71
N ASN A 123 17.70 -14.80 -3.38
CA ASN A 123 17.50 -16.08 -2.70
C ASN A 123 18.67 -16.35 -1.74
N ARG A 124 18.35 -16.98 -0.61
CA ARG A 124 19.31 -17.43 0.41
C ARG A 124 18.95 -18.87 0.78
N ASP A 125 19.97 -19.73 0.76
CA ASP A 125 19.93 -21.08 1.30
C ASP A 125 20.50 -21.03 2.73
N ASP A 126 19.66 -20.75 3.73
CA ASP A 126 20.05 -20.87 5.15
C ASP A 126 19.89 -22.34 5.58
N GLU A 127 20.95 -22.96 6.12
CA GLU A 127 20.98 -24.39 6.53
C GLU A 127 19.92 -24.82 7.58
N GLY A 128 19.17 -23.87 8.16
CA GLY A 128 18.06 -24.14 9.09
C GLY A 128 16.72 -23.49 8.73
N THR A 129 16.64 -22.68 7.66
CA THR A 129 15.40 -22.03 7.21
C THR A 129 15.24 -22.31 5.72
N GLY A 130 14.32 -23.20 5.34
CA GLY A 130 14.18 -23.69 3.97
C GLY A 130 14.12 -22.59 2.91
N GLN A 131 14.60 -22.92 1.70
CA GLN A 131 14.92 -21.98 0.61
C GLN A 131 14.00 -20.75 0.52
N GLN A 132 14.58 -19.56 0.68
CA GLN A 132 13.85 -18.30 0.57
C GLN A 132 13.83 -17.84 -0.90
N HIS A 133 12.67 -17.91 -1.57
CA HIS A 133 12.51 -17.57 -2.99
C HIS A 133 12.01 -16.13 -3.17
N ARG A 134 12.84 -15.15 -2.77
CA ARG A 134 12.43 -13.73 -2.65
C ARG A 134 12.42 -12.94 -3.96
N GLU A 135 12.98 -13.48 -5.03
CA GLU A 135 13.04 -12.85 -6.35
C GLU A 135 11.66 -12.54 -6.94
N TRP A 136 10.67 -13.43 -6.75
CA TRP A 136 9.30 -13.20 -7.21
C TRP A 136 8.62 -12.10 -6.40
N ASN A 137 8.90 -12.04 -5.10
CA ASN A 137 8.39 -10.97 -4.25
C ASN A 137 8.96 -9.59 -4.63
N TRP A 138 10.18 -9.54 -5.15
CA TRP A 138 10.78 -8.33 -5.73
C TRP A 138 10.08 -7.88 -7.02
N VAL A 139 9.76 -8.79 -7.95
CA VAL A 139 8.99 -8.47 -9.17
C VAL A 139 7.63 -7.88 -8.80
N ILE A 140 6.93 -8.46 -7.81
CA ILE A 140 5.67 -7.93 -7.28
C ILE A 140 5.89 -6.54 -6.65
N GLY A 141 6.99 -6.34 -5.93
CA GLY A 141 7.36 -5.03 -5.36
C GLY A 141 7.58 -3.94 -6.41
N VAL A 142 8.20 -4.28 -7.55
CA VAL A 142 8.34 -3.36 -8.71
C VAL A 142 6.97 -3.08 -9.33
N ALA A 143 6.11 -4.09 -9.50
CA ALA A 143 4.75 -3.89 -9.98
C ALA A 143 3.91 -3.00 -9.04
N LEU A 144 4.09 -3.13 -7.73
CA LEU A 144 3.46 -2.27 -6.72
C LEU A 144 3.98 -0.82 -6.77
N LEU A 145 5.27 -0.59 -7.04
CA LEU A 145 5.77 0.77 -7.30
C LEU A 145 5.13 1.37 -8.56
N LEU A 146 5.06 0.62 -9.65
CA LEU A 146 4.42 1.07 -10.89
C LEU A 146 2.93 1.37 -10.67
N GLY A 147 2.20 0.50 -9.97
CA GLY A 147 0.80 0.73 -9.57
C GLY A 147 0.63 1.96 -8.67
N THR A 148 1.58 2.21 -7.76
CA THR A 148 1.61 3.41 -6.90
C THR A 148 1.83 4.69 -7.72
N LEU A 149 2.74 4.67 -8.69
CA LEU A 149 2.98 5.78 -9.60
C LEU A 149 1.77 6.05 -10.50
N LEU A 150 1.10 5.00 -11.01
CA LEU A 150 -0.15 5.13 -11.77
C LEU A 150 -1.31 5.69 -10.93
N LEU A 151 -1.42 5.29 -9.66
CA LEU A 151 -2.38 5.89 -8.72
C LEU A 151 -2.10 7.37 -8.50
N SER A 152 -0.86 7.73 -8.19
CA SER A 152 -0.47 9.13 -7.98
C SER A 152 -0.67 9.98 -9.23
N PHE A 153 -0.37 9.44 -10.42
CA PHE A 153 -0.59 10.11 -11.69
C PHE A 153 -2.08 10.31 -11.97
N THR A 154 -2.89 9.25 -11.93
CA THR A 154 -4.33 9.34 -12.23
C THR A 154 -5.08 10.25 -11.26
N GLY A 155 -4.70 10.28 -9.98
CA GLY A 155 -5.28 11.18 -8.99
C GLY A 155 -4.92 12.65 -9.24
N TYR A 156 -3.72 12.92 -9.75
CA TYR A 156 -3.29 14.26 -10.16
C TYR A 156 -4.11 14.82 -11.35
N LEU A 157 -4.75 13.96 -12.15
CA LEU A 157 -5.56 14.41 -13.30
C LEU A 157 -6.98 14.88 -12.89
N LEU A 158 -7.50 14.38 -11.76
CA LEU A 158 -8.90 14.60 -11.37
C LEU A 158 -9.28 16.07 -11.08
N PRO A 159 -8.41 16.95 -10.56
CA PRO A 159 -8.74 18.37 -10.44
C PRO A 159 -9.08 19.07 -11.76
N TRP A 160 -8.67 18.49 -12.90
CA TRP A 160 -8.98 18.98 -14.26
C TRP A 160 -8.62 20.45 -14.48
N ASP A 161 -7.51 20.89 -13.89
CA ASP A 161 -6.90 22.20 -14.15
C ASP A 161 -6.01 22.16 -15.40
N GLN A 162 -5.39 23.30 -15.73
CA GLN A 162 -4.50 23.41 -16.90
C GLN A 162 -3.31 22.44 -16.82
N LEU A 163 -2.72 22.24 -15.63
CA LEU A 163 -1.57 21.36 -15.46
C LEU A 163 -1.98 19.90 -15.62
N ALA A 164 -3.12 19.49 -15.07
CA ALA A 164 -3.73 18.19 -15.29
C ALA A 164 -4.00 17.93 -16.79
N TYR A 165 -4.60 18.88 -17.51
CA TYR A 165 -4.89 18.73 -18.94
C TYR A 165 -3.62 18.54 -19.79
N TRP A 166 -2.57 19.33 -19.53
CA TRP A 166 -1.28 19.16 -20.20
C TRP A 166 -0.56 17.88 -19.79
N ALA A 167 -0.69 17.44 -18.53
CA ALA A 167 -0.17 16.15 -18.08
C ALA A 167 -0.85 14.97 -18.81
N VAL A 168 -2.18 14.99 -18.98
CA VAL A 168 -2.88 14.02 -19.86
C VAL A 168 -2.28 14.07 -21.26
N THR A 169 -2.16 15.26 -21.85
CA THR A 169 -1.69 15.46 -23.23
C THR A 169 -0.30 14.86 -23.45
N VAL A 170 0.67 15.20 -22.59
CA VAL A 170 2.05 14.69 -22.70
C VAL A 170 2.08 13.17 -22.49
N SER A 171 1.43 12.65 -21.45
CA SER A 171 1.42 11.20 -21.17
C SER A 171 0.74 10.39 -22.27
N MET A 172 -0.35 10.90 -22.85
CA MET A 172 -1.06 10.24 -23.95
C MET A 172 -0.29 10.29 -25.27
N ASN A 173 0.56 11.30 -25.47
CA ASN A 173 1.50 11.32 -26.60
C ASN A 173 2.63 10.30 -26.42
N ILE A 174 3.13 10.09 -25.19
CA ILE A 174 4.11 9.03 -24.86
C ILE A 174 3.50 7.63 -25.05
N VAL A 175 2.25 7.42 -24.63
CA VAL A 175 1.53 6.16 -24.92
C VAL A 175 1.32 5.99 -26.42
N GLY A 176 0.95 7.07 -27.12
CA GLY A 176 0.71 7.08 -28.56
C GLY A 176 1.94 6.77 -29.43
N SER A 177 3.16 7.06 -28.94
CA SER A 177 4.41 6.78 -29.67
C SER A 177 4.89 5.33 -29.58
N ALA A 178 4.26 4.49 -28.76
CA ALA A 178 4.59 3.07 -28.69
C ALA A 178 4.25 2.38 -30.03
N PRO A 179 5.19 1.62 -30.64
CA PRO A 179 4.96 0.99 -31.94
C PRO A 179 3.85 -0.07 -31.87
N LEU A 180 3.22 -0.31 -33.01
CA LEU A 180 2.12 -1.27 -33.25
C LEU A 180 0.80 -0.96 -32.53
N VAL A 181 0.82 -0.68 -31.23
CA VAL A 181 -0.40 -0.60 -30.38
C VAL A 181 -0.65 0.77 -29.75
N GLY A 182 0.34 1.68 -29.75
CA GLY A 182 0.28 2.94 -29.00
C GLY A 182 -0.93 3.82 -29.33
N ALA A 183 -1.23 3.99 -30.62
CA ALA A 183 -2.40 4.76 -31.07
C ALA A 183 -3.72 4.19 -30.56
N THR A 184 -3.91 2.87 -30.64
CA THR A 184 -5.12 2.18 -30.16
C THR A 184 -5.25 2.24 -28.64
N VAL A 185 -4.15 2.05 -27.90
CA VAL A 185 -4.13 2.16 -26.43
C VAL A 185 -4.44 3.60 -25.99
N ARG A 186 -3.85 4.60 -26.66
CA ARG A 186 -4.16 6.02 -26.42
C ARG A 186 -5.65 6.30 -26.59
N GLU A 187 -6.24 5.91 -27.73
CA GLU A 187 -7.67 6.13 -28.02
C GLU A 187 -8.59 5.40 -27.02
N TRP A 188 -8.22 4.20 -26.57
CA TRP A 188 -8.94 3.49 -25.52
C TRP A 188 -8.90 4.20 -24.15
N LEU A 189 -7.72 4.71 -23.75
CA LEU A 189 -7.51 5.39 -22.47
C LEU A 189 -8.22 6.75 -22.40
N ILE A 190 -8.22 7.54 -23.48
CA ILE A 190 -8.95 8.83 -23.51
C ILE A 190 -10.41 8.68 -23.95
N GLY A 191 -10.76 7.57 -24.59
CA GLY A 191 -12.13 7.28 -25.03
C GLY A 191 -12.58 8.03 -26.28
N GLY A 192 -11.65 8.36 -27.17
CA GLY A 192 -11.90 9.12 -28.38
C GLY A 192 -10.61 9.70 -28.98
N ARG A 193 -10.76 10.69 -29.85
CA ARG A 193 -9.62 11.37 -30.50
C ARG A 193 -9.02 12.47 -29.62
N ASP A 194 -9.88 13.19 -28.91
CA ASP A 194 -9.60 14.37 -28.11
C ASP A 194 -9.71 14.10 -26.59
N ILE A 195 -9.04 14.92 -25.80
CA ILE A 195 -9.06 14.84 -24.34
C ILE A 195 -10.28 15.62 -23.81
N GLY A 196 -11.21 14.92 -23.17
CA GLY A 196 -12.45 15.51 -22.68
C GLY A 196 -13.18 14.62 -21.68
N GLN A 197 -14.52 14.72 -21.63
CA GLN A 197 -15.38 14.02 -20.67
C GLN A 197 -15.15 12.50 -20.62
N ALA A 198 -14.93 11.89 -21.79
CA ALA A 198 -14.65 10.47 -21.92
C ALA A 198 -13.34 10.04 -21.23
N ALA A 199 -12.32 10.91 -21.25
CA ALA A 199 -11.02 10.69 -20.62
C ALA A 199 -11.12 10.87 -19.10
N LEU A 200 -11.76 11.97 -18.67
CA LEU A 200 -11.97 12.27 -17.25
C LEU A 200 -12.70 11.12 -16.52
N MET A 201 -13.81 10.63 -17.09
CA MET A 201 -14.55 9.50 -16.53
C MET A 201 -13.71 8.21 -16.43
N ARG A 202 -12.83 7.96 -17.40
CA ARG A 202 -11.93 6.80 -17.38
C ARG A 202 -10.86 6.94 -16.32
N PHE A 203 -10.19 8.09 -16.22
CA PHE A 203 -9.20 8.33 -15.16
C PHE A 203 -9.82 8.31 -13.75
N TYR A 204 -11.03 8.81 -13.59
CA TYR A 204 -11.81 8.71 -12.35
C TYR A 204 -12.08 7.25 -11.96
N LEU A 205 -12.61 6.43 -12.88
CA LEU A 205 -12.83 5.00 -12.66
C LEU A 205 -11.53 4.24 -12.36
N LEU A 206 -10.46 4.55 -13.09
CA LEU A 206 -9.13 3.96 -12.89
C LEU A 206 -8.58 4.30 -11.51
N HIS A 207 -8.61 5.58 -11.12
CA HIS A 207 -8.03 6.05 -9.87
C HIS A 207 -8.75 5.53 -8.63
N ILE A 208 -10.09 5.43 -8.67
CA ILE A 208 -10.89 5.17 -7.47
C ILE A 208 -11.24 3.68 -7.30
N VAL A 209 -11.42 2.94 -8.40
CA VAL A 209 -11.87 1.53 -8.33
C VAL A 209 -10.79 0.58 -8.84
N VAL A 210 -10.35 0.74 -10.09
CA VAL A 210 -9.55 -0.29 -10.76
C VAL A 210 -8.14 -0.40 -10.18
N LEU A 211 -7.43 0.74 -10.08
CA LEU A 211 -6.05 0.75 -9.58
C LEU A 211 -5.95 0.47 -8.07
N PRO A 212 -6.81 1.02 -7.18
CA PRO A 212 -6.75 0.67 -5.76
C PRO A 212 -7.05 -0.81 -5.51
N LEU A 213 -8.01 -1.40 -6.23
CA LEU A 213 -8.30 -2.83 -6.12
C LEU A 213 -7.15 -3.69 -6.62
N ALA A 214 -6.56 -3.35 -7.77
CA ALA A 214 -5.40 -4.07 -8.32
C ALA A 214 -4.18 -3.99 -7.38
N VAL A 215 -3.90 -2.81 -6.82
CA VAL A 215 -2.82 -2.62 -5.85
C VAL A 215 -3.11 -3.35 -4.54
N ALA A 216 -4.35 -3.36 -4.05
CA ALA A 216 -4.73 -4.12 -2.84
C ALA A 216 -4.56 -5.64 -3.03
N VAL A 217 -4.93 -6.19 -4.19
CA VAL A 217 -4.74 -7.62 -4.51
C VAL A 217 -3.25 -7.96 -4.63
N LEU A 218 -2.47 -7.15 -5.35
CA LEU A 218 -1.02 -7.32 -5.47
C LEU A 218 -0.31 -7.19 -4.10
N PHE A 219 -0.74 -6.26 -3.25
CA PHE A 219 -0.23 -6.10 -1.90
C PHE A 219 -0.55 -7.32 -1.03
N GLY A 220 -1.77 -7.85 -1.10
CA GLY A 220 -2.14 -9.08 -0.39
C GLY A 220 -1.27 -10.27 -0.80
N TYR A 221 -1.02 -10.43 -2.09
CA TYR A 221 -0.13 -11.47 -2.61
C TYR A 221 1.34 -11.24 -2.22
N HIS A 222 1.82 -9.99 -2.22
CA HIS A 222 3.15 -9.60 -1.75
C HIS A 222 3.35 -9.95 -0.26
N MET A 223 2.40 -9.57 0.61
CA MET A 223 2.45 -9.89 2.03
C MET A 223 2.35 -11.40 2.29
N TRP A 224 1.54 -12.12 1.51
CA TRP A 224 1.50 -13.58 1.57
C TRP A 224 2.86 -14.19 1.19
N ARG A 225 3.51 -13.72 0.11
CA ARG A 225 4.87 -14.15 -0.27
C ARG A 225 5.88 -13.87 0.83
N VAL A 226 5.91 -12.66 1.40
CA VAL A 226 6.75 -12.33 2.57
C VAL A 226 6.54 -13.33 3.72
N ARG A 227 5.30 -13.78 3.96
CA ARG A 227 5.00 -14.79 5.00
C ARG A 227 5.55 -16.19 4.67
N GLN A 228 5.53 -16.59 3.40
CA GLN A 228 6.10 -17.89 2.95
C GLN A 228 7.63 -17.85 2.92
N ASP A 229 8.21 -16.74 2.46
CA ASP A 229 9.65 -16.51 2.26
C ASP A 229 10.37 -16.10 3.57
N GLY A 230 10.04 -16.75 4.68
CA GLY A 230 10.71 -16.61 5.99
C GLY A 230 10.37 -15.34 6.81
N GLY A 231 9.48 -14.47 6.33
CA GLY A 231 9.05 -13.25 7.02
C GLY A 231 9.87 -12.00 6.68
N LEU A 232 9.83 -11.01 7.57
CA LEU A 232 10.49 -9.72 7.42
C LEU A 232 12.03 -9.82 7.53
N ALA A 233 12.73 -8.97 6.79
CA ALA A 233 14.20 -8.90 6.82
C ALA A 233 14.76 -8.67 8.25
N HIS A 234 15.84 -9.39 8.55
CA HIS A 234 16.61 -9.33 9.81
C HIS A 234 18.08 -9.06 9.48
N GLY A 235 18.88 -8.68 10.49
CA GLY A 235 20.33 -8.55 10.35
C GLY A 235 21.06 -9.86 10.68
N ASP A 236 22.20 -10.10 10.03
CA ASP A 236 22.97 -11.36 10.07
C ASP A 236 23.80 -11.53 11.37
N GLY A 237 23.30 -11.06 12.53
CA GLY A 237 24.11 -10.98 13.76
C GLY A 237 23.39 -10.71 15.08
N SER A 238 22.11 -11.08 15.23
CA SER A 238 21.37 -10.91 16.48
C SER A 238 20.58 -12.17 16.88
N ASP A 239 20.95 -12.77 18.01
CA ASP A 239 20.34 -13.91 18.72
C ASP A 239 19.30 -14.72 17.93
N GLU A 240 19.80 -15.64 17.10
CA GLU A 240 19.11 -16.22 15.94
C GLU A 240 17.84 -17.04 16.23
N ARG A 241 17.53 -17.33 17.49
CA ARG A 241 16.52 -18.34 17.87
C ARG A 241 15.39 -17.81 18.75
N ALA A 242 15.38 -16.51 19.07
CA ALA A 242 14.29 -15.86 19.78
C ALA A 242 13.06 -15.65 18.86
N GLU A 243 12.35 -16.74 18.54
CA GLU A 243 11.02 -16.67 17.94
C GLU A 243 9.98 -16.32 19.00
N VAL A 244 9.40 -15.13 18.90
CA VAL A 244 8.27 -14.71 19.73
C VAL A 244 6.99 -14.89 18.91
N PRO A 245 5.82 -15.21 19.50
CA PRO A 245 4.57 -15.14 18.76
C PRO A 245 4.39 -13.74 18.13
N ALA A 246 3.68 -13.60 17.02
CA ALA A 246 3.59 -12.29 16.36
C ALA A 246 2.86 -11.21 17.17
N ILE A 247 2.10 -11.59 18.21
CA ILE A 247 1.16 -10.75 18.97
C ILE A 247 1.49 -10.73 20.49
N PRO A 248 2.76 -10.51 20.91
CA PRO A 248 2.97 -9.72 22.13
C PRO A 248 3.47 -8.26 21.97
N PRO A 249 4.63 -7.95 21.36
CA PRO A 249 5.40 -6.77 21.79
C PRO A 249 4.84 -5.43 21.31
N VAL A 250 4.50 -5.34 20.01
CA VAL A 250 4.16 -4.08 19.33
C VAL A 250 2.81 -3.55 19.81
N VAL A 251 1.77 -4.40 19.80
CA VAL A 251 0.43 -4.00 20.28
C VAL A 251 0.45 -3.66 21.77
N ARG A 252 1.21 -4.38 22.61
CA ARG A 252 1.35 -4.05 24.04
C ARG A 252 2.04 -2.71 24.27
N ARG A 253 3.12 -2.39 23.53
CA ARG A 253 3.78 -1.08 23.64
C ARG A 253 2.91 0.06 23.14
N ILE A 254 2.26 -0.11 21.98
CA ILE A 254 1.35 0.92 21.44
C ILE A 254 0.16 1.12 22.38
N ALA A 255 -0.53 0.06 22.81
CA ALA A 255 -1.67 0.19 23.71
C ALA A 255 -1.32 0.82 25.06
N VAL A 256 -0.18 0.44 25.67
CA VAL A 256 0.26 1.06 26.94
C VAL A 256 0.62 2.53 26.75
N VAL A 257 1.29 2.91 25.65
CA VAL A 257 1.59 4.32 25.34
C VAL A 257 0.30 5.10 25.07
N THR A 258 -0.58 4.62 24.19
CA THR A 258 -1.84 5.30 23.88
C THR A 258 -2.74 5.47 25.12
N VAL A 259 -2.84 4.46 25.99
CA VAL A 259 -3.58 4.59 27.26
C VAL A 259 -2.92 5.59 28.20
N ALA A 260 -1.58 5.59 28.30
CA ALA A 260 -0.85 6.57 29.12
C ALA A 260 -0.94 8.01 28.60
N THR A 261 -1.07 8.22 27.28
CA THR A 261 -1.20 9.55 26.66
C THR A 261 -2.65 10.06 26.60
N VAL A 262 -3.64 9.19 26.77
CA VAL A 262 -5.08 9.57 26.82
C VAL A 262 -5.56 9.78 28.27
N LEU A 263 -4.80 9.33 29.26
CA LEU A 263 -5.10 9.49 30.70
C LEU A 263 -4.19 10.51 31.41
N ALA A 264 -3.43 11.31 30.67
CA ALA A 264 -2.54 12.37 31.16
C ALA A 264 -2.87 13.70 30.47
#